data_AF-A0A0P0W0C9-F1
#
_entry.id   AF-A0A0P0W0C9-F1
#
_cell.length_a   1.000
_cell.length_b   1.000
_cell.length_c   1.000
_cell.angle_alpha   90.00
_cell.angle_beta   90.00
_cell.angle_gamma   90.00
#
_symmetry.space_group_name_H-M   'P 1'
#
loop_
_entity.id
_entity.type
_entity.pdbx_description
1 polymer ?
#
loop_
_entity_poly.entity_id
_entity_poly.type
_entity_poly.pdbx_seq_one_letter_code
_entity_poly.pdbx_strand_id
1 'polypeptide(L)'
;MFKKVRAQIRLIAGLEVISGTNQDGSSLYVVGLKDDNEVWDEVRVTFKGQALKGVECHCRKMECEDIPCSHIFVVLKFLGFDTIPHFCVVDRWTMGAKATFRSDRNTDPNVWSEHMVRYCSLRNLGNDAFFEAARNPEQTEKVMDFLKGFLDKGSSSHENIVAGDFGPMPTHFSSSN
;
A
#
# COMPACT_ATOMS: atom_id res chain seq x y z
N MET A 1 4.30 -5.64 -0.68
CA MET A 1 2.89 -5.99 -0.98
C MET A 1 2.62 -6.16 -2.48
N PHE A 2 2.89 -5.19 -3.37
CA PHE A 2 2.66 -5.35 -4.82
C PHE A 2 3.18 -6.66 -5.43
N LYS A 3 4.38 -7.12 -5.01
CA LYS A 3 4.93 -8.43 -5.44
C LYS A 3 4.03 -9.62 -5.05
N LYS A 4 3.44 -9.60 -3.85
CA LYS A 4 2.52 -10.65 -3.36
C LYS A 4 1.21 -10.63 -4.14
N VAL A 5 0.60 -9.44 -4.31
CA VAL A 5 -0.63 -9.27 -5.09
C VAL A 5 -0.42 -9.72 -6.54
N ARG A 6 0.68 -9.32 -7.18
CA ARG A 6 1.04 -9.76 -8.53
C ARG A 6 1.20 -11.28 -8.63
N ALA A 7 1.73 -11.93 -7.59
CA ALA A 7 1.82 -13.40 -7.56
C ALA A 7 0.43 -14.03 -7.53
N GLN A 8 -0.49 -13.52 -6.71
CA GLN A 8 -1.88 -14.01 -6.65
C GLN A 8 -2.63 -13.81 -7.99
N ILE A 9 -2.44 -12.65 -8.64
CA ILE A 9 -3.04 -12.39 -9.97
C ILE A 9 -2.53 -13.37 -11.02
N ARG A 10 -1.26 -13.79 -10.98
CA ARG A 10 -0.72 -14.76 -11.94
C ARG A 10 -1.36 -16.14 -11.80
N LEU A 11 -1.71 -16.54 -10.58
CA LEU A 11 -2.31 -17.85 -10.30
C LEU A 11 -3.71 -18.02 -10.92
N ILE A 12 -4.44 -16.92 -11.19
CA ILE A 12 -5.78 -16.99 -11.80
C ILE A 12 -5.78 -17.62 -13.20
N ALA A 13 -4.61 -17.71 -13.85
CA ALA A 13 -4.49 -18.31 -15.18
C ALA A 13 -4.90 -19.79 -15.19
N GLY A 14 -4.66 -20.52 -14.09
CA GLY A 14 -5.01 -21.93 -13.94
C GLY A 14 -6.33 -22.20 -13.20
N LEU A 15 -7.04 -21.14 -12.79
CA LEU A 15 -8.28 -21.26 -12.01
C LEU A 15 -9.50 -20.89 -12.85
N GLU A 16 -10.64 -21.44 -12.49
CA GLU A 16 -11.96 -21.07 -13.02
C GLU A 16 -13.06 -21.17 -11.97
N VAL A 17 -14.20 -20.53 -12.26
CA VAL A 17 -15.41 -20.63 -11.46
C VAL A 17 -16.23 -21.80 -11.99
N ILE A 18 -16.40 -22.84 -11.18
CA ILE A 18 -17.11 -24.08 -11.55
C ILE A 18 -18.62 -23.89 -11.43
N SER A 19 -19.07 -23.24 -10.35
CA SER A 19 -20.49 -23.00 -10.11
C SER A 19 -20.72 -21.75 -9.27
N GLY A 20 -21.95 -21.24 -9.32
CA GLY A 20 -22.39 -20.09 -8.53
C GLY A 20 -23.82 -20.32 -8.03
N THR A 21 -24.04 -20.19 -6.73
CA THR A 21 -25.36 -20.26 -6.11
C THR A 21 -25.71 -18.88 -5.56
N ASN A 22 -26.86 -18.34 -5.96
CA ASN A 22 -27.38 -17.10 -5.40
C ASN A 22 -28.28 -17.39 -4.20
N GLN A 23 -27.99 -16.75 -3.08
CA GLN A 23 -28.82 -16.70 -1.88
C GLN A 23 -29.21 -15.23 -1.66
N ASP A 24 -30.37 -14.94 -1.08
CA ASP A 24 -30.85 -13.55 -0.96
C ASP A 24 -29.80 -12.63 -0.32
N GLY A 25 -29.23 -11.72 -1.13
CA GLY A 25 -28.19 -10.76 -0.74
C GLY A 25 -26.73 -11.24 -0.83
N SER A 26 -26.47 -12.53 -1.08
CA SER A 26 -25.10 -13.05 -1.23
C SER A 26 -25.01 -14.19 -2.26
N SER A 27 -23.93 -14.22 -3.03
CA SER A 27 -23.64 -15.28 -3.97
C SER A 27 -22.46 -16.11 -3.45
N LEU A 28 -22.56 -17.43 -3.56
CA LEU A 28 -21.48 -18.37 -3.26
C LEU A 28 -20.93 -18.92 -4.58
N TYR A 29 -19.64 -18.74 -4.82
CA TYR A 29 -18.94 -19.26 -6.00
C TYR A 29 -17.97 -20.36 -5.61
N VAL A 30 -17.99 -21.45 -6.37
CA VAL A 30 -17.05 -22.56 -6.22
C VAL A 30 -15.94 -22.40 -7.25
N VAL A 31 -14.69 -22.43 -6.79
CA VAL A 31 -13.49 -22.26 -7.62
C VAL A 31 -12.73 -23.57 -7.71
N GLY A 32 -12.22 -23.90 -8.90
CA GLY A 32 -11.32 -25.03 -9.10
C GLY A 32 -10.32 -24.78 -10.23
N LEU A 33 -9.57 -25.84 -10.57
CA LEU A 33 -8.58 -25.80 -11.65
C LEU A 33 -9.26 -26.00 -13.00
N LYS A 34 -8.72 -25.39 -14.06
CA LYS A 34 -9.31 -25.50 -15.41
C LYS A 34 -9.27 -26.91 -16.01
N ASP A 35 -8.27 -27.69 -15.61
CA ASP A 35 -7.99 -29.01 -16.18
C ASP A 35 -8.38 -30.14 -15.21
N ASP A 36 -8.87 -29.77 -14.01
CA ASP A 36 -9.27 -30.72 -12.98
C ASP A 36 -10.45 -30.13 -12.19
N ASN A 37 -11.59 -30.82 -12.20
CA ASN A 37 -12.79 -30.42 -11.44
C ASN A 37 -12.59 -30.58 -9.92
N GLU A 38 -11.35 -30.79 -9.46
CA GLU A 38 -11.01 -30.63 -8.06
C GLU A 38 -11.35 -29.21 -7.59
N VAL A 39 -12.34 -29.16 -6.69
CA VAL A 39 -12.76 -27.94 -6.01
C VAL A 39 -11.68 -27.54 -5.03
N TRP A 40 -11.20 -26.30 -5.14
CA TRP A 40 -10.19 -25.76 -4.23
C TRP A 40 -10.82 -24.98 -3.10
N ASP A 41 -11.83 -24.17 -3.42
CA ASP A 41 -12.31 -23.20 -2.44
C ASP A 41 -13.68 -22.62 -2.79
N GLU A 42 -14.33 -22.09 -1.76
CA GLU A 42 -15.56 -21.34 -1.88
C GLU A 42 -15.31 -19.84 -1.62
N VAL A 43 -15.92 -19.01 -2.45
CA VAL A 43 -15.86 -17.56 -2.35
C VAL A 43 -17.27 -17.01 -2.18
N ARG A 44 -17.52 -16.40 -1.03
CA ARG A 44 -18.76 -15.71 -0.73
C ARG A 44 -18.64 -14.25 -1.12
N VAL A 45 -19.63 -13.77 -1.85
CA VAL A 45 -19.69 -12.43 -2.41
C VAL A 45 -20.98 -11.78 -1.93
N THR A 46 -20.88 -10.61 -1.28
CA THR A 46 -22.04 -9.92 -0.72
C THR A 46 -22.32 -8.64 -1.49
N PHE A 47 -23.57 -8.47 -1.92
CA PHE A 47 -24.00 -7.32 -2.71
C PHE A 47 -24.90 -6.39 -1.90
N LYS A 48 -24.82 -5.09 -2.17
CA LYS A 48 -25.80 -4.08 -1.74
C LYS A 48 -26.40 -3.45 -2.99
N GLY A 49 -27.55 -3.97 -3.42
CA GLY A 49 -28.09 -3.66 -4.76
C GLY A 49 -27.20 -4.26 -5.84
N GLN A 50 -26.76 -3.45 -6.80
CA GLN A 50 -25.80 -3.86 -7.83
C GLN A 50 -24.33 -3.66 -7.41
N ALA A 51 -24.08 -3.02 -6.26
CA ALA A 51 -22.73 -2.73 -5.80
C ALA A 51 -22.17 -3.91 -4.99
N LEU A 52 -20.99 -4.38 -5.38
CA LEU A 52 -20.22 -5.36 -4.62
C LEU A 52 -19.74 -4.73 -3.31
N LYS A 53 -20.16 -5.29 -2.16
CA LYS A 53 -19.89 -4.74 -0.82
C LYS A 53 -18.79 -5.49 -0.07
N GLY A 54 -18.65 -6.79 -0.32
CA GLY A 54 -17.68 -7.62 0.38
C GLY A 54 -17.40 -8.92 -0.35
N VAL A 55 -16.22 -9.47 -0.07
CA VAL A 55 -15.80 -10.77 -0.56
C VAL A 55 -15.07 -11.50 0.56
N GLU A 56 -15.39 -12.78 0.73
CA GLU A 56 -14.80 -13.66 1.73
C GLU A 56 -14.45 -14.96 1.04
N CYS A 57 -13.30 -15.54 1.36
CA CYS A 57 -12.87 -16.79 0.79
C CYS A 57 -12.47 -17.74 1.90
N HIS A 58 -12.82 -19.02 1.78
CA HIS A 58 -12.60 -19.97 2.85
C HIS A 58 -11.11 -20.26 3.12
N CYS A 59 -10.17 -19.98 2.19
CA CYS A 59 -8.72 -19.94 2.51
C CYS A 59 -8.30 -18.86 3.52
N ARG A 60 -9.15 -17.87 3.82
CA ARG A 60 -8.91 -16.77 4.78
C ARG A 60 -7.67 -15.90 4.53
N LYS A 61 -7.14 -15.90 3.30
CA LYS A 61 -5.91 -15.16 3.00
C LYS A 61 -6.04 -13.66 3.22
N MET A 62 -7.23 -13.13 2.97
CA MET A 62 -7.50 -11.71 3.14
C MET A 62 -7.46 -11.31 4.61
N GLU A 63 -8.02 -12.15 5.47
CA GLU A 63 -8.07 -11.99 6.92
C GLU A 63 -6.70 -12.19 7.57
N CYS A 64 -5.83 -13.02 6.97
CA CYS A 64 -4.50 -13.30 7.51
C CYS A 64 -3.39 -12.40 6.97
N GLU A 65 -3.44 -11.99 5.70
CA GLU A 65 -2.36 -11.25 5.03
C GLU A 65 -2.78 -9.88 4.49
N ASP A 66 -4.04 -9.47 4.69
CA ASP A 66 -4.61 -8.23 4.17
C ASP A 66 -4.51 -8.11 2.63
N ILE A 67 -4.48 -9.25 1.92
CA ILE A 67 -4.43 -9.30 0.45
C ILE A 67 -5.43 -10.32 -0.10
N PRO A 68 -6.11 -10.03 -1.22
CA PRO A 68 -6.98 -11.01 -1.86
C PRO A 68 -6.18 -12.24 -2.34
N CYS A 69 -6.76 -13.43 -2.18
CA CYS A 69 -6.24 -14.65 -2.78
C CYS A 69 -6.58 -14.75 -4.27
N SER A 70 -5.94 -15.69 -4.95
CA SER A 70 -6.26 -16.05 -6.33
C SER A 70 -7.72 -16.50 -6.52
N HIS A 71 -8.35 -17.13 -5.52
CA HIS A 71 -9.77 -17.51 -5.56
C HIS A 71 -10.69 -16.28 -5.64
N ILE A 72 -10.40 -15.24 -4.82
CA ILE A 72 -11.12 -13.96 -4.90
C ILE A 72 -10.91 -13.32 -6.27
N PHE A 73 -9.67 -13.27 -6.77
CA PHE A 73 -9.39 -12.64 -8.06
C PHE A 73 -10.07 -13.34 -9.24
N VAL A 74 -10.14 -14.68 -9.26
CA VAL A 74 -10.84 -15.38 -10.35
C VAL A 74 -12.35 -15.14 -10.32
N VAL A 75 -12.95 -15.04 -9.13
CA VAL A 75 -14.37 -14.69 -8.99
C VAL A 75 -14.64 -13.23 -9.38
N LEU A 76 -13.78 -12.28 -8.99
CA LEU A 76 -13.88 -10.89 -9.43
C LEU A 76 -13.78 -10.78 -10.96
N LYS A 77 -12.85 -11.51 -11.57
CA LYS A 77 -12.70 -11.58 -13.03
C LYS A 77 -13.95 -12.19 -13.69
N PHE A 78 -14.49 -13.27 -13.13
CA PHE A 78 -15.73 -13.91 -13.62
C PHE A 78 -16.93 -12.95 -13.56
N LEU A 79 -17.00 -12.14 -12.51
CA LEU A 79 -18.02 -11.09 -12.34
C LEU A 79 -17.79 -9.84 -13.22
N GLY A 80 -16.72 -9.80 -14.01
CA GLY A 80 -16.44 -8.71 -14.94
C GLY A 80 -15.74 -7.49 -14.33
N PHE A 81 -15.16 -7.60 -13.12
CA PHE A 81 -14.36 -6.53 -12.54
C PHE A 81 -12.98 -6.47 -13.21
N ASP A 82 -12.68 -5.33 -13.83
CA ASP A 82 -11.38 -4.99 -14.43
C ASP A 82 -10.43 -4.29 -13.44
N THR A 83 -10.99 -3.84 -12.32
CA THR A 83 -10.30 -3.12 -11.25
C THR A 83 -10.48 -3.83 -9.91
N ILE A 84 -9.49 -3.71 -9.03
CA ILE A 84 -9.57 -4.28 -7.68
C ILE A 84 -10.54 -3.40 -6.87
N PRO A 85 -11.65 -3.95 -6.33
CA PRO A 85 -12.58 -3.16 -5.54
C PRO A 85 -11.90 -2.50 -4.34
N HIS A 86 -12.32 -1.29 -3.97
CA HIS A 86 -11.66 -0.52 -2.91
C HIS A 86 -11.58 -1.28 -1.57
N PHE A 87 -12.64 -2.00 -1.18
CA PHE A 87 -12.65 -2.79 0.06
C PHE A 87 -11.64 -3.96 0.05
N CYS A 88 -11.10 -4.32 -1.12
CA CYS A 88 -10.02 -5.29 -1.23
C CYS A 88 -8.62 -4.71 -1.00
N VAL A 89 -8.50 -3.38 -0.84
CA VAL A 89 -7.24 -2.68 -0.61
C VAL A 89 -7.29 -2.09 0.80
N VAL A 90 -6.62 -2.77 1.74
CA VAL A 90 -6.53 -2.27 3.12
C VAL A 90 -5.74 -0.97 3.17
N ASP A 91 -6.16 -0.01 3.99
CA ASP A 91 -5.57 1.34 4.07
C ASP A 91 -4.05 1.30 4.27
N ARG A 92 -3.54 0.35 5.07
CA ARG A 92 -2.11 0.10 5.31
C ARG A 92 -1.29 -0.09 4.02
N TRP A 93 -1.92 -0.57 2.97
CA TRP A 93 -1.33 -0.83 1.66
C TRP A 93 -1.43 0.36 0.70
N THR A 94 -2.26 1.34 1.03
CA THR A 94 -2.39 2.56 0.25
C THR A 94 -1.24 3.52 0.53
N MET A 95 -1.03 4.49 -0.36
CA MET A 95 -0.10 5.58 -0.09
C MET A 95 -0.53 6.44 1.10
N GLY A 96 -1.83 6.45 1.42
CA GLY A 96 -2.39 7.11 2.60
C GLY A 96 -1.84 6.57 3.93
N ALA A 97 -1.36 5.32 3.97
CA ALA A 97 -0.70 4.76 5.14
C ALA A 97 0.57 5.50 5.54
N LYS A 98 1.23 6.21 4.61
CA LYS A 98 2.39 7.04 4.90
C LYS A 98 2.01 8.44 5.39
N ALA A 99 0.74 8.85 5.25
CA ALA A 99 0.29 10.17 5.68
C ALA A 99 0.24 10.32 7.21
N THR A 100 0.29 9.22 7.98
CA THR A 100 0.57 9.27 9.43
C THR A 100 1.98 9.79 9.73
N PHE A 101 2.86 9.80 8.73
CA PHE A 101 4.15 10.48 8.74
C PHE A 101 4.14 11.59 7.69
N ARG A 102 3.33 12.64 7.91
CA ARG A 102 3.50 13.88 7.15
C ARG A 102 4.93 14.35 7.39
N SER A 103 5.82 14.15 6.43
CA SER A 103 7.07 14.92 6.43
C SER A 103 6.67 16.36 6.18
N ASP A 104 7.24 17.31 6.93
CA ASP A 104 7.02 18.77 6.82
C ASP A 104 7.24 19.37 5.41
N ARG A 105 7.65 18.55 4.44
CA ARG A 105 7.72 18.87 3.02
C ARG A 105 6.32 18.81 2.40
N ASN A 106 5.58 19.89 2.60
CA ASN A 106 4.26 20.20 2.05
C ASN A 106 4.15 19.98 0.52
N THR A 107 3.96 18.75 0.07
CA THR A 107 3.52 18.43 -1.29
C THR A 107 2.76 17.11 -1.22
N ASP A 108 1.60 17.04 -1.88
CA ASP A 108 0.87 15.79 -2.08
C ASP A 108 1.87 14.72 -2.58
N PRO A 109 2.13 13.65 -1.80
CA PRO A 109 3.06 12.61 -2.21
C PRO A 109 2.63 11.90 -3.51
N ASN A 110 1.39 12.12 -3.98
CA ASN A 110 0.84 11.58 -5.21
C ASN A 110 1.10 12.46 -6.45
N VAL A 111 1.55 13.70 -6.28
CA VAL A 111 1.94 14.56 -7.40
C VAL A 111 3.45 14.62 -7.45
N TRP A 112 4.05 13.88 -8.39
CA TRP A 112 5.45 14.09 -8.80
C TRP A 112 5.56 15.45 -9.50
N SER A 113 5.52 16.51 -8.71
CA SER A 113 5.83 17.85 -9.19
C SER A 113 7.27 17.86 -9.69
N GLU A 114 7.57 18.74 -10.65
CA GLU A 114 8.93 18.97 -11.11
C GLU A 114 9.87 19.31 -9.92
N HIS A 115 9.33 19.95 -8.88
CA HIS A 115 10.03 20.17 -7.62
C HIS A 115 10.40 18.86 -6.90
N MET A 116 9.46 17.92 -6.76
CA MET A 116 9.72 16.61 -6.14
C MET A 116 10.69 15.76 -6.96
N VAL A 117 10.63 15.80 -8.28
CA VAL A 117 11.63 15.14 -9.15
C VAL A 117 13.02 15.71 -8.89
N ARG A 118 13.16 17.05 -8.87
CA ARG A 118 14.43 17.72 -8.56
C ARG A 118 14.93 17.37 -7.15
N TYR A 119 14.05 17.38 -6.14
CA TYR A 119 14.39 17.02 -4.77
C TYR A 119 14.87 15.57 -4.65
N CYS A 120 14.18 14.62 -5.30
CA CYS A 120 14.59 13.21 -5.31
C CYS A 120 15.95 13.02 -5.99
N SER A 121 16.18 13.65 -7.14
CA SER A 121 17.48 13.61 -7.83
C SER A 121 18.59 14.19 -6.96
N LEU A 122 18.35 15.35 -6.32
CA LEU A 122 19.30 15.98 -5.42
C LEU A 122 19.60 15.11 -4.20
N ARG A 123 18.57 14.51 -3.59
CA ARG A 123 18.72 13.63 -2.42
C ARG A 123 19.55 12.39 -2.77
N ASN A 124 19.28 11.74 -3.91
CA ASN A 124 19.99 10.52 -4.30
C ASN A 124 21.47 10.83 -4.57
N LEU A 125 21.74 11.86 -5.39
CA LEU A 125 23.12 12.30 -5.65
C LEU A 125 23.83 12.76 -4.37
N GLY A 126 23.13 13.52 -3.53
CA GLY A 126 23.63 13.99 -2.25
C GLY A 126 24.00 12.82 -1.33
N ASN A 127 23.16 11.79 -1.23
CA ASN A 127 23.44 10.62 -0.41
C ASN A 127 24.73 9.90 -0.82
N ASP A 128 24.96 9.72 -2.13
CA ASP A 128 26.20 9.11 -2.64
C ASP A 128 27.41 10.01 -2.35
N ALA A 129 27.26 11.32 -2.54
CA ALA A 129 28.31 12.30 -2.22
C ALA A 129 28.61 12.35 -0.72
N PHE A 130 27.61 12.24 0.15
CA PHE A 130 27.77 12.22 1.61
C PHE A 130 28.51 10.97 2.05
N PHE A 131 28.20 9.81 1.45
CA PHE A 131 28.90 8.57 1.73
C PHE A 131 30.39 8.67 1.39
N GLU A 132 30.74 9.28 0.26
CA GLU A 132 32.14 9.49 -0.12
C GLU A 132 32.83 10.57 0.75
N ALA A 133 32.18 11.71 1.00
CA ALA A 133 32.74 12.80 1.80
C ALA A 133 32.99 12.39 3.26
N ALA A 134 32.16 11.51 3.82
CA ALA A 134 32.30 11.00 5.18
C ALA A 134 33.61 10.23 5.43
N ARG A 135 34.34 9.83 4.38
CA ARG A 135 35.66 9.19 4.49
C ARG A 135 36.78 10.15 4.90
N ASN A 136 36.61 11.45 4.68
CA ASN A 136 37.61 12.47 5.00
C ASN A 136 36.98 13.59 5.85
N PRO A 137 37.48 13.83 7.08
CA PRO A 137 36.97 14.89 7.95
C PRO A 137 36.92 16.29 7.30
N GLU A 138 37.95 16.66 6.53
CA GLU A 138 37.99 17.97 5.85
C GLU A 138 36.92 18.08 4.75
N GLN A 139 36.64 16.99 4.05
CA GLN A 139 35.56 16.96 3.05
C GLN A 139 34.19 16.99 3.71
N THR A 140 34.05 16.29 4.84
CA THR A 140 32.83 16.29 5.64
C THR A 140 32.46 17.71 6.07
N GLU A 141 33.41 18.46 6.65
CA GLU A 141 33.18 19.86 7.04
C GLU A 141 32.80 20.73 5.83
N LYS A 142 33.55 20.64 4.72
CA LYS A 142 33.25 21.39 3.50
C LYS A 142 31.82 21.14 2.99
N VAL A 143 31.37 19.88 3.01
CA VAL A 143 30.01 19.52 2.59
C VAL A 143 28.98 20.04 3.60
N MET A 144 29.22 19.91 4.90
CA MET A 144 28.31 20.43 5.92
C MET A 144 28.14 21.95 5.81
N ASP A 145 29.23 22.70 5.63
CA ASP A 145 29.17 24.15 5.52
C ASP A 145 28.47 24.60 4.23
N PHE A 146 28.70 23.90 3.11
CA PHE A 146 27.97 24.12 1.88
C PHE A 146 26.46 23.93 2.07
N LEU A 147 26.04 22.85 2.74
CA LEU A 147 24.62 22.56 3.00
C LEU A 147 23.99 23.57 3.97
N LYS A 148 24.67 23.94 5.04
CA LYS A 148 24.22 24.99 5.99
C LYS A 148 23.95 26.30 5.27
N GLY A 149 24.80 26.67 4.31
CA GLY A 149 24.62 27.87 3.49
C GLY A 149 23.32 27.92 2.67
N PHE A 150 22.65 26.79 2.42
CA PHE A 150 21.30 26.77 1.84
C PHE A 150 20.20 26.86 2.89
N LEU A 151 20.40 26.29 4.07
CA LEU A 151 19.42 26.34 5.18
C LEU A 151 19.27 27.78 5.70
N ASP A 152 20.39 28.50 5.81
CA ASP A 152 20.39 29.89 6.28
C ASP A 152 19.69 30.86 5.31
N LYS A 153 19.60 30.49 4.02
CA LYS A 153 18.89 31.27 2.99
C LYS A 153 17.39 30.99 2.95
N GLY A 154 16.94 29.84 3.46
CA GLY A 154 15.55 29.37 3.32
C GLY A 154 14.63 29.71 4.50
N SER A 155 15.19 30.01 5.68
CA SER A 155 14.44 30.24 6.92
C SER A 155 13.60 31.53 6.96
N SER A 156 13.69 32.41 5.94
CA SER A 156 12.91 33.64 5.87
C SER A 156 11.50 33.49 5.26
N SER A 157 11.05 32.28 4.89
CA SER A 157 9.84 32.12 4.04
C SER A 157 8.85 30.99 4.37
N HIS A 158 8.88 30.36 5.56
CA HIS A 158 7.92 29.28 5.86
C HIS A 158 7.07 29.50 7.12
N GLU A 159 5.76 29.47 6.91
CA GLU A 159 4.66 29.68 7.85
C GLU A 159 4.58 28.60 8.94
N ASN A 160 4.16 29.03 10.14
CA ASN A 160 3.90 28.23 11.33
C ASN A 160 2.93 27.07 11.06
N ILE A 161 3.29 25.83 11.39
CA ILE A 161 2.32 24.73 11.52
C ILE A 161 2.54 23.97 12.83
N VAL A 162 1.45 23.86 13.57
CA VAL A 162 1.25 23.24 14.88
C VAL A 162 1.68 21.77 14.86
N ALA A 163 2.52 21.38 15.83
CA ALA A 163 2.83 19.99 16.10
C ALA A 163 1.52 19.23 16.39
N GLY A 164 1.21 18.23 15.57
CA GLY A 164 0.11 17.31 15.86
C GLY A 164 0.42 16.59 17.17
N ASP A 165 -0.42 16.82 18.17
CA ASP A 165 -0.37 16.13 19.45
C ASP A 165 -0.53 14.62 19.21
N PHE A 166 0.47 13.85 19.60
CA PHE A 166 0.35 12.40 19.63
C PHE A 166 -0.63 12.08 20.77
N GLY A 167 -1.89 11.81 20.40
CA GLY A 167 -2.87 11.31 21.34
C GLY A 167 -2.32 10.13 22.17
N PRO A 168 -2.83 9.92 23.39
CA PRO A 168 -2.21 9.02 24.36
C PRO A 168 -2.02 7.63 23.78
N MET A 169 -0.83 7.06 24.02
CA MET A 169 -0.48 5.72 23.61
C MET A 169 -1.54 4.72 24.10
N PRO A 170 -2.06 3.83 23.23
CA PRO A 170 -3.06 2.84 23.62
C PRO A 170 -2.57 1.99 24.80
N THR A 171 -3.41 1.86 25.82
CA THR A 171 -3.11 1.21 27.11
C THR A 171 -2.74 -0.29 27.01
N HIS A 172 -2.87 -0.91 25.84
CA HIS A 172 -2.55 -2.32 25.63
C HIS A 172 -1.06 -2.59 25.34
N PHE A 173 -0.24 -1.55 25.14
CA PHE A 173 1.20 -1.70 24.88
C PHE A 173 2.09 -1.58 26.14
N SER A 174 1.51 -1.35 27.32
CA SER A 174 2.28 -1.05 28.54
C SER A 174 2.43 -2.22 29.52
N SER A 175 2.17 -3.46 29.09
CA SER A 175 2.22 -4.64 29.98
C SER A 175 3.22 -5.67 29.45
N SER A 176 4.52 -5.45 29.65
CA SER A 176 5.58 -6.48 29.56
C SER A 176 6.90 -5.92 30.12
N ASN A 177 7.05 -5.93 31.44
CA ASN A 177 8.34 -6.04 32.14
C ASN A 177 8.08 -6.65 33.53
#